data_AF-A0A4Q3IRY6-F1
#
_entry.id   AF-A0A4Q3IRY6-F1
#
_cell.length_a   1.000
_cell.length_b   1.000
_cell.length_c   1.000
_cell.angle_alpha   90.00
_cell.angle_beta   90.00
_cell.angle_gamma   90.00
#
_symmetry.space_group_name_H-M   'P 1'
#
loop_
_entity.id
_entity.type
_entity.pdbx_description
1 polymer ?
#
loop_
_entity_poly.entity_id
_entity_poly.type
_entity_poly.pdbx_seq_one_letter_code
_entity_poly.pdbx_strand_id
1 'polypeptide(L)'
;LHNSQRVLLALTQAGASREDSYSMVQRNAMRTWEHGEDFLTNLKADKDVTAKLSVAQLEAMFDEGYHFKHVDTIFRRVFGEA
;
A
#
# COMPACT_ATOMS: atom_id res chain seq x y z
N LEU A 1 2.72 8.36 0.85
CA LEU A 1 2.51 7.79 -0.53
C LEU A 1 3.47 6.64 -0.89
N HIS A 2 4.19 6.03 0.06
CA HIS A 2 5.20 4.99 -0.22
C HIS A 2 4.63 3.75 -0.96
N ASN A 3 3.39 3.36 -0.66
CA ASN A 3 2.77 2.15 -1.22
C ASN A 3 2.07 2.37 -2.58
N SER A 4 2.12 3.57 -3.16
CA SER A 4 1.41 3.88 -4.42
C SER A 4 1.86 3.01 -5.60
N GLN A 5 3.17 2.74 -5.72
CA GLN A 5 3.70 1.86 -6.76
C GLN A 5 3.25 0.41 -6.58
N ARG A 6 3.18 -0.07 -5.33
CA ARG A 6 2.72 -1.43 -5.01
C ARG A 6 1.26 -1.63 -5.41
N VAL A 7 0.41 -0.64 -5.11
CA VAL A 7 -1.01 -0.65 -5.49
C VAL A 7 -1.17 -0.59 -7.01
N LEU A 8 -0.39 0.24 -7.71
CA LEU A 8 -0.42 0.32 -9.18
C LEU A 8 -0.13 -1.05 -9.82
N LEU A 9 0.92 -1.73 -9.38
CA LEU A 9 1.27 -3.05 -9.90
C LEU A 9 0.18 -4.08 -9.61
N ALA A 10 -0.38 -4.08 -8.39
CA ALA A 10 -1.48 -4.98 -8.03
C ALA A 10 -2.72 -4.78 -8.92
N LEU A 11 -3.08 -3.54 -9.24
CA LEU A 11 -4.19 -3.24 -10.14
C LEU A 11 -3.95 -3.78 -11.56
N THR A 12 -2.74 -3.61 -12.09
CA THR A 12 -2.39 -4.18 -13.41
C THR A 12 -2.43 -5.69 -13.43
N GLN A 13 -1.99 -6.35 -12.34
CA GLN A 13 -2.05 -7.80 -12.18
C GLN A 13 -3.50 -8.32 -12.02
N ALA A 14 -4.38 -7.49 -11.45
CA ALA A 14 -5.83 -7.73 -11.37
C ALA A 14 -6.57 -7.42 -12.69
N GLY A 15 -5.85 -7.17 -13.79
CA GLY A 15 -6.41 -6.99 -15.12
C GLY A 15 -6.95 -5.58 -15.41
N ALA A 16 -6.54 -4.56 -14.65
CA ALA A 16 -6.74 -3.18 -15.06
C ALA A 16 -5.69 -2.78 -16.10
N SER A 17 -6.05 -1.88 -17.03
CA SER A 17 -5.05 -1.31 -17.93
C SER A 17 -4.03 -0.48 -17.13
N ARG A 18 -2.86 -0.22 -17.72
CA ARG A 18 -1.85 0.63 -17.09
C ARG A 18 -2.35 2.05 -16.86
N GLU A 19 -3.12 2.58 -17.81
CA GLU A 19 -3.73 3.91 -17.74
C GLU A 19 -4.78 3.98 -16.61
N ASP A 20 -5.69 3.01 -16.55
CA ASP A 20 -6.70 2.93 -15.50
C ASP A 20 -6.07 2.80 -14.13
N SER A 21 -5.06 1.92 -14.00
CA SER A 21 -4.30 1.74 -12.76
C SER A 21 -3.64 3.04 -12.31
N TYR A 22 -3.08 3.81 -13.25
CA TYR A 22 -2.48 5.09 -12.95
C TYR A 22 -3.52 6.12 -12.50
N SER A 23 -4.64 6.23 -13.21
CA SER A 23 -5.75 7.13 -12.87
C SER A 23 -6.32 6.85 -11.47
N MET A 24 -6.57 5.57 -11.15
CA MET A 24 -7.06 5.14 -9.84
C MET A 24 -6.08 5.45 -8.71
N VAL A 25 -4.79 5.18 -8.90
CA VAL A 25 -3.78 5.45 -7.87
C VAL A 25 -3.58 6.96 -7.70
N GLN A 26 -3.48 7.70 -8.80
CA GLN A 26 -3.23 9.13 -8.77
C GLN A 26 -4.36 9.90 -8.09
N ARG A 27 -5.63 9.63 -8.40
CA ARG A 27 -6.73 10.37 -7.77
C ARG A 27 -6.81 10.15 -6.26
N ASN A 28 -6.52 8.94 -5.79
CA ASN A 28 -6.52 8.63 -4.35
C ASN A 28 -5.27 9.19 -3.65
N ALA A 29 -4.14 9.22 -4.35
CA ALA A 29 -2.91 9.86 -3.88
C ALA A 29 -3.08 11.39 -3.75
N MET A 30 -3.75 12.02 -4.72
CA MET A 30 -4.02 13.46 -4.69
C MET A 30 -4.95 13.84 -3.53
N ARG A 31 -6.02 13.07 -3.28
CA ARG A 31 -6.88 13.28 -2.10
C ARG A 31 -6.11 13.24 -0.78
N THR A 32 -5.21 12.26 -0.64
CA THR A 32 -4.28 12.16 0.51
C THR A 32 -3.43 13.43 0.66
N TRP A 33 -2.93 13.97 -0.47
CA TRP A 33 -2.06 15.14 -0.49
C TRP A 33 -2.81 16.45 -0.20
N GLU A 34 -3.98 16.65 -0.81
CA GLU A 34 -4.76 17.89 -0.74
C GLU A 34 -5.56 18.02 0.56
N HIS A 35 -6.03 16.90 1.10
CA HIS A 35 -6.93 16.88 2.25
C HIS A 35 -6.32 16.27 3.52
N GLY A 36 -5.07 15.76 3.44
CA GLY A 36 -4.41 15.10 4.57
C GLY A 36 -5.08 13.80 5.00
N GLU A 37 -5.89 13.21 4.11
CA GLU A 37 -6.58 11.94 4.34
C GLU A 37 -5.61 10.75 4.31
N ASP A 38 -6.03 9.62 4.87
CA ASP A 38 -5.27 8.38 4.79
C ASP A 38 -5.42 7.70 3.42
N PHE A 39 -4.29 7.33 2.82
CA PHE A 39 -4.26 6.79 1.46
C PHE A 39 -4.96 5.43 1.36
N LEU A 40 -4.80 4.55 2.36
CA LEU A 40 -5.45 3.25 2.38
C LEU A 40 -6.97 3.40 2.49
N THR A 41 -7.43 4.33 3.35
CA THR A 41 -8.85 4.68 3.51
C THR A 41 -9.45 5.15 2.18
N ASN A 42 -8.74 6.02 1.45
CA ASN A 42 -9.16 6.49 0.14
C ASN A 42 -9.27 5.36 -0.89
N LEU A 43 -8.32 4.41 -0.90
CA LEU A 43 -8.38 3.24 -1.78
C LEU A 43 -9.55 2.30 -1.44
N LYS A 44 -9.87 2.12 -0.16
CA LYS A 44 -11.01 1.28 0.28
C LYS A 44 -12.36 1.92 -0.05
N ALA A 45 -12.44 3.24 -0.06
CA ALA A 45 -13.66 3.96 -0.42
C ALA A 45 -13.89 4.03 -1.94
N ASP A 46 -12.86 3.74 -2.73
CA ASP A 46 -12.91 3.83 -4.18
C ASP A 46 -13.49 2.55 -4.81
N LYS A 47 -14.63 2.70 -5.48
CA LYS A 47 -15.35 1.58 -6.10
C LYS A 47 -14.58 0.93 -7.24
N ASP A 48 -13.81 1.68 -8.03
CA ASP A 48 -13.09 1.08 -9.14
C ASP A 48 -11.87 0.30 -8.65
N VAL A 49 -11.26 0.78 -7.56
CA VAL A 49 -10.17 0.06 -6.88
C VAL A 49 -10.71 -1.21 -6.23
N THR A 50 -11.80 -1.11 -5.47
CA THR A 50 -12.40 -2.25 -4.75
C THR A 50 -13.08 -3.28 -5.67
N ALA A 51 -13.44 -2.89 -6.89
CA ALA A 51 -13.87 -3.82 -7.93
C ALA A 51 -12.72 -4.71 -8.44
N LYS A 52 -11.45 -4.30 -8.23
CA LYS A 52 -10.26 -5.03 -8.68
C LYS A 52 -9.49 -5.71 -7.54
N LEU A 53 -9.43 -5.06 -6.38
CA LEU A 53 -8.68 -5.50 -5.21
C LEU A 53 -9.58 -5.52 -3.99
N SER A 54 -9.63 -6.65 -3.30
CA SER A 54 -10.36 -6.76 -2.03
C SER A 54 -9.74 -5.87 -0.95
N VAL A 55 -10.55 -5.49 0.04
CA VAL A 55 -10.09 -4.71 1.20
C VAL A 55 -8.92 -5.40 1.92
N ALA A 56 -8.97 -6.72 2.07
CA ALA A 56 -7.88 -7.49 2.69
C ALA A 56 -6.58 -7.43 1.89
N GLN A 57 -6.65 -7.48 0.54
CA GLN A 57 -5.46 -7.30 -0.30
C GLN A 57 -4.89 -5.89 -0.17
N LEU A 58 -5.77 -4.87 -0.09
CA LEU A 58 -5.35 -3.49 0.15
C LEU A 58 -4.66 -3.33 1.51
N GLU A 59 -5.24 -3.86 2.59
CA GLU A 59 -4.65 -3.82 3.93
C GLU A 59 -3.28 -4.51 3.99
N ALA A 60 -3.15 -5.69 3.39
CA ALA A 60 -1.88 -6.42 3.33
C ALA A 60 -0.78 -5.68 2.55
N MET A 61 -1.14 -4.73 1.67
CA MET A 61 -0.16 -3.89 0.99
C MET A 61 0.40 -2.75 1.85
N PHE A 62 -0.27 -2.44 2.95
CA PHE A 62 0.08 -1.36 3.89
C PHE A 62 0.50 -1.89 5.27
N ASP A 63 0.38 -3.19 5.51
CA ASP A 63 0.92 -3.83 6.70
C ASP A 63 2.46 -3.90 6.63
N GLU A 64 3.10 -2.85 7.12
CA GLU A 64 4.56 -2.74 7.27
C GLU A 64 5.07 -3.53 8.48
N GLY A 65 4.19 -4.12 9.31
CA GLY A 65 4.56 -4.89 10.51
C GLY A 65 5.43 -6.12 10.23
N TYR A 66 5.44 -6.61 8.99
CA TYR A 66 6.33 -7.68 8.56
C TYR A 66 7.81 -7.24 8.47
N HIS A 67 8.10 -5.95 8.26
CA HIS A 67 9.46 -5.45 8.04
C HIS A 67 10.31 -5.30 9.31
N PHE A 68 9.68 -5.27 10.49
CA PHE A 68 10.40 -5.22 11.76
C PHE A 68 10.74 -6.61 12.35
N LYS A 69 10.30 -7.72 11.71
CA LYS A 69 10.53 -9.09 12.22
C LYS A 69 12.00 -9.47 12.42
N HIS A 70 12.94 -8.80 11.75
CA HIS A 70 14.37 -9.07 11.89
C HIS A 70 15.15 -7.98 12.63
N VAL A 71 14.47 -6.94 13.14
CA VAL A 71 15.12 -5.89 13.93
C VAL A 71 15.80 -6.51 15.14
N ASP A 72 15.10 -7.40 15.85
CA ASP A 72 15.66 -8.14 16.97
C ASP A 72 16.83 -9.06 16.55
N THR A 73 16.83 -9.57 15.31
CA THR A 73 17.94 -10.39 14.79
C THR A 73 19.19 -9.53 14.54
N ILE A 74 19.01 -8.32 14.00
CA ILE A 74 20.11 -7.39 13.73
C ILE A 74 20.64 -6.80 15.05
N PHE A 75 19.78 -6.38 15.96
CA PHE A 75 20.18 -5.86 17.28
C PHE A 75 20.92 -6.92 18.10
N ARG A 76 20.45 -8.19 18.11
CA ARG A 76 21.14 -9.29 18.80
C ARG A 76 22.54 -9.56 18.24
N ARG A 77 22.73 -9.41 16.93
CA ARG A 77 24.03 -9.58 16.28
C ARG A 77 25.02 -8.45 16.59
N VAL A 78 24.53 -7.22 16.76
CA VAL A 78 25.37 -6.03 16.98
C VAL A 78 25.68 -5.82 18.46
N PHE A 79 24.73 -6.08 19.35
CA PHE A 79 24.86 -5.72 20.77
C PHE A 79 25.14 -6.91 21.70
N GLY A 80 24.86 -8.16 21.29
CA GLY A 80 25.07 -9.35 22.13
C GLY A 80 24.23 -9.38 23.42
N GLU A 81 24.10 -10.55 24.04
CA GLU A 81 23.59 -10.64 25.42
C GLU A 81 24.70 -10.17 26.37
N ALA A 82 24.35 -9.30 27.32
CA ALA A 82 25.26 -8.86 28.38
C ALA A 82 25.65 -10.02 29.31
#